data_AF-A0A938L0F5-F1
#
_entry.id   AF-A0A938L0F5-F1
#
_cell.length_a   1.000
_cell.length_b   1.000
_cell.length_c   1.000
_cell.angle_alpha   90.00
_cell.angle_beta   90.00
_cell.angle_gamma   90.00
#
_symmetry.space_group_name_H-M   'P 1'
#
loop_
_entity.id
_entity.type
_entity.pdbx_description
1 polymer ?
#
loop_
_entity_poly.entity_id
_entity_poly.type
_entity_poly.pdbx_seq_one_letter_code
_entity_poly.pdbx_strand_id
1 'polypeptide(L)'
;MRSAHVREWLEAREEGLSPYAVRSSASKGRARPETPSHLRTEFQRDRDRIIHTNSFRQLKHKSQVFIAPRGDHYATRLTHTIEVAQIGRTIARALNLNE
;
A
#
# COMPACT_ATOMS: atom_id res chain seq x y z
N MET A 1 5.52 24.99 13.26
CA MET A 1 4.21 24.54 13.79
C MET A 1 3.27 24.15 12.64
N ARG A 2 3.58 23.06 11.89
CA ARG A 2 2.80 22.56 10.72
C ARG A 2 2.34 21.09 10.89
N SER A 3 2.41 20.55 12.11
CA SER A 3 2.27 19.11 12.37
C SER A 3 0.81 18.64 12.52
N ALA A 4 -0.11 19.54 12.90
CA ALA A 4 -1.45 19.12 13.35
C ALA A 4 -2.40 18.63 12.22
N HIS A 5 -2.11 18.94 10.95
CA HIS A 5 -3.07 18.74 9.83
C HIS A 5 -2.46 18.01 8.61
N VAL A 6 -1.41 17.20 8.80
CA VAL A 6 -0.75 16.51 7.68
C VAL A 6 -1.71 15.53 7.00
N ARG A 7 -2.45 14.73 7.77
CA ARG A 7 -3.47 13.82 7.22
C ARG A 7 -4.52 14.57 6.40
N GLU A 8 -5.09 15.64 6.94
CA GLU A 8 -6.14 16.42 6.28
C GLU A 8 -5.65 17.04 4.97
N TRP A 9 -4.41 17.52 4.95
CA TRP A 9 -3.79 18.00 3.72
C TRP A 9 -3.59 16.89 2.67
N LEU A 10 -3.22 15.68 3.10
CA LEU A 10 -3.13 14.52 2.20
C LEU A 10 -4.51 14.13 1.65
N GLU A 11 -5.53 14.09 2.50
CA GLU A 11 -6.92 13.81 2.12
C GLU A 11 -7.46 14.86 1.14
N ALA A 12 -7.19 16.15 1.37
CA ALA A 12 -7.58 17.23 0.46
C ALA A 12 -6.90 17.12 -0.92
N ARG A 13 -5.65 16.63 -0.98
CA ARG A 13 -4.98 16.39 -2.26
C ARG A 13 -5.65 15.28 -3.08
N GLU A 14 -6.36 14.36 -2.44
CA GLU A 14 -7.10 13.30 -3.12
C GLU A 14 -8.38 13.79 -3.82
N GLU A 15 -8.79 15.04 -3.59
CA GLU A 15 -9.93 15.66 -4.29
C GLU A 15 -9.69 15.75 -5.80
N GLY A 16 -8.44 15.99 -6.21
CA GLY A 16 -8.02 16.07 -7.61
C GLY A 16 -7.80 14.71 -8.30
N LEU A 17 -8.08 13.59 -7.63
CA LEU A 17 -8.02 12.26 -8.24
C LEU A 17 -9.17 12.07 -9.24
N SER A 18 -9.05 11.04 -10.08
CA SER A 18 -10.10 10.61 -11.01
C SER A 18 -11.45 10.44 -10.29
N PRO A 19 -12.60 10.72 -10.95
CA PRO A 19 -13.92 10.46 -10.38
C PRO A 19 -14.15 9.00 -9.96
N TYR A 20 -13.40 8.07 -10.56
CA TYR A 20 -13.44 6.64 -10.26
C TYR A 20 -12.44 6.21 -9.17
N ALA A 21 -11.63 7.14 -8.66
CA ALA A 21 -10.66 6.85 -7.60
C ALA A 21 -11.36 6.72 -6.24
N VAL A 22 -10.89 5.76 -5.44
CA VAL A 22 -11.30 5.65 -4.04
C VAL A 22 -10.52 6.67 -3.22
N ARG A 23 -11.22 7.51 -2.47
CA ARG A 23 -10.62 8.50 -1.57
C ARG A 23 -10.54 7.94 -0.15
N SER A 24 -9.44 8.22 0.54
CA SER A 24 -9.21 7.80 1.92
C SER A 24 -10.16 8.48 2.90
N SER A 25 -10.56 9.73 2.63
CA SER A 25 -11.58 10.46 3.38
C SER A 25 -12.98 9.83 3.28
N ALA A 26 -13.27 9.08 2.21
CA ALA A 26 -14.51 8.35 1.99
C ALA A 26 -14.45 6.89 2.46
N SER A 27 -13.42 6.52 3.24
CA SER A 27 -13.30 5.18 3.81
C SER A 27 -14.52 4.85 4.68
N LYS A 28 -14.98 3.60 4.60
CA LYS A 28 -16.03 3.07 5.49
C LYS A 28 -15.55 2.86 6.94
N GLY A 29 -14.28 3.17 7.22
CA GLY A 29 -13.65 2.98 8.51
C GLY A 29 -13.23 1.52 8.74
N ARG A 30 -12.95 1.19 10.01
CA ARG A 30 -12.50 -0.15 10.42
C ARG A 30 -13.56 -0.83 11.29
N ALA A 31 -13.53 -2.15 11.31
CA ALA A 31 -14.42 -2.97 12.14
C ALA A 31 -14.29 -2.66 13.64
N ARG A 32 -13.09 -2.25 14.09
CA ARG A 32 -12.86 -1.73 15.42
C ARG A 32 -12.60 -0.22 15.31
N PRO A 33 -13.33 0.63 16.07
CA PRO A 33 -13.11 2.06 16.03
C PRO A 33 -11.70 2.38 16.54
N GLU A 34 -11.03 3.28 15.84
CA GLU A 34 -9.68 3.73 16.17
C GLU A 34 -9.61 5.23 15.94
N THR A 35 -8.86 5.94 16.79
CA THR A 35 -8.61 7.38 16.58
C THR A 35 -7.87 7.58 15.25
N PRO A 36 -8.30 8.57 14.42
CA PRO A 36 -7.57 8.94 13.21
C PRO A 36 -6.13 9.38 13.51
N SER A 37 -5.21 9.11 12.59
CA SER A 37 -3.83 9.57 12.73
C SER A 37 -3.70 11.04 12.33
N HIS A 38 -2.89 11.83 13.02
CA HIS A 38 -2.60 13.20 12.58
C HIS A 38 -1.73 13.27 11.31
N LEU A 39 -1.00 12.19 11.00
CA LEU A 39 0.05 12.17 9.97
C LEU A 39 -0.28 11.34 8.73
N ARG A 40 -1.07 10.28 8.89
CA ARG A 40 -1.28 9.26 7.85
C ARG A 40 -2.75 9.17 7.48
N THR A 41 -3.02 9.02 6.20
CA THR A 41 -4.36 8.63 5.72
C THR A 41 -4.70 7.21 6.13
N GLU A 42 -5.97 6.85 6.05
CA GLU A 42 -6.44 5.53 6.43
C GLU A 42 -5.78 4.41 5.60
N PHE A 43 -5.56 4.62 4.30
CA PHE A 43 -4.87 3.65 3.44
C PHE A 43 -3.36 3.59 3.68
N GLN A 44 -2.72 4.70 4.03
CA GLN A 44 -1.32 4.70 4.45
C GLN A 44 -1.10 3.89 5.73
N ARG A 45 -2.01 4.03 6.71
CA ARG A 45 -1.98 3.22 7.95
C ARG A 45 -2.09 1.73 7.65
N ASP A 46 -2.99 1.35 6.73
CA ASP A 46 -3.21 -0.06 6.39
C ASP A 46 -1.99 -0.64 5.66
N ARG A 47 -1.38 0.11 4.74
CA ARG A 47 -0.12 -0.28 4.10
C ARG A 47 1.00 -0.52 5.12
N ASP A 48 1.17 0.39 6.07
CA ASP A 48 2.20 0.25 7.11
C ASP A 48 1.96 -1.00 7.97
N ARG A 49 0.71 -1.30 8.32
CA ARG A 49 0.35 -2.51 9.06
C ARG A 49 0.72 -3.77 8.30
N ILE A 50 0.36 -3.86 7.02
CA ILE A 50 0.64 -5.01 6.15
C ILE A 50 2.14 -5.30 6.13
N ILE A 51 2.96 -4.27 5.86
CA ILE A 51 4.42 -4.39 5.75
C ILE A 51 5.05 -4.93 7.04
N HIS A 52 4.53 -4.54 8.21
CA HIS A 52 5.09 -4.93 9.50
C HIS A 52 4.58 -6.29 10.02
N THR A 53 3.64 -6.94 9.33
CA THR A 53 3.14 -8.26 9.76
C THR A 53 4.23 -9.35 9.70
N ASN A 54 4.08 -10.38 10.54
CA ASN A 54 4.91 -11.58 10.44
C ASN A 54 4.66 -12.30 9.09
N SER A 55 3.40 -12.38 8.65
CA SER A 55 3.02 -12.99 7.36
C SER A 55 3.73 -12.34 6.17
N PHE A 56 3.82 -11.01 6.12
CA PHE A 56 4.55 -10.31 5.05
C PHE A 56 6.06 -10.60 5.11
N ARG A 57 6.66 -10.61 6.31
CA ARG A 57 8.07 -11.00 6.50
C ARG A 57 8.38 -12.43 6.05
N GLN A 58 7.45 -13.37 6.29
CA GLN A 58 7.60 -14.76 5.86
C GLN A 58 7.67 -14.91 4.33
N LEU A 59 7.13 -13.98 3.55
CA LEU A 59 7.19 -14.03 2.08
C LEU A 59 8.64 -14.05 1.55
N LYS A 60 9.60 -13.49 2.31
CA LYS A 60 11.04 -13.57 2.00
C LYS A 60 11.54 -15.00 1.88
N HIS A 61 10.92 -15.92 2.61
CA HIS A 61 11.32 -17.32 2.68
C HIS A 61 10.35 -18.26 1.94
N LYS A 62 9.44 -17.70 1.12
CA LYS A 62 8.55 -18.46 0.26
C LYS A 62 8.95 -18.27 -1.19
N SER A 63 9.12 -19.36 -1.92
CA SER A 63 9.39 -19.33 -3.35
C SER A 63 8.17 -18.88 -4.15
N GLN A 64 8.41 -18.17 -5.25
CA GLN A 64 7.42 -17.90 -6.28
C GLN A 64 7.66 -18.90 -7.43
N VAL A 65 6.91 -20.01 -7.46
CA VAL A 65 6.86 -21.02 -8.55
C VAL A 65 8.24 -21.58 -8.98
N PHE A 66 8.58 -22.81 -8.57
CA PHE A 66 9.78 -23.50 -9.07
C PHE A 66 9.46 -24.67 -10.00
N ILE A 67 10.05 -24.64 -11.21
CA ILE A 67 10.82 -25.74 -11.82
C ILE A 67 12.00 -25.10 -12.60
N ALA A 68 13.21 -25.69 -12.49
CA ALA A 68 14.42 -25.57 -13.36
C ALA A 68 15.71 -25.02 -12.65
N PRO A 69 16.93 -25.32 -13.16
CA PRO A 69 17.95 -26.12 -12.47
C PRO A 69 19.09 -25.26 -11.87
N ARG A 70 19.94 -25.88 -11.04
CA ARG A 70 21.09 -25.31 -10.30
C ARG A 70 21.68 -24.00 -10.87
N GLY A 71 21.69 -22.95 -10.07
CA GLY A 71 22.57 -21.78 -10.26
C GLY A 71 21.88 -20.41 -10.22
N ASP A 72 20.54 -20.36 -10.25
CA ASP A 72 19.83 -19.08 -10.37
C ASP A 72 19.43 -18.42 -9.04
N HIS A 73 19.40 -17.09 -9.04
CA HIS A 73 18.87 -16.29 -7.93
C HIS A 73 17.34 -16.48 -7.86
N TYR A 74 16.89 -17.20 -6.85
CA TYR A 74 15.48 -17.54 -6.64
C TYR A 74 14.59 -16.30 -6.40
N ALA A 75 13.57 -16.12 -7.25
CA ALA A 75 12.49 -15.18 -6.96
C ALA A 75 11.68 -15.68 -5.74
N THR A 76 11.46 -14.79 -4.78
CA THR A 76 10.63 -15.06 -3.60
C THR A 76 9.25 -14.43 -3.79
N ARG A 77 8.27 -14.86 -3.00
CA ARG A 77 6.96 -14.18 -2.99
C ARG A 77 7.09 -12.72 -2.57
N LEU A 78 8.10 -12.37 -1.78
CA LEU A 78 8.39 -11.00 -1.40
C LEU A 78 8.84 -10.16 -2.61
N THR A 79 9.82 -10.64 -3.38
CA THR A 79 10.30 -9.92 -4.57
C THR A 79 9.17 -9.75 -5.59
N HIS A 80 8.40 -10.82 -5.82
CA HIS A 80 7.24 -10.75 -6.69
C HIS A 80 6.19 -9.74 -6.21
N THR A 81 5.91 -9.70 -4.90
CA THR A 81 4.95 -8.73 -4.33
C THR A 81 5.42 -7.28 -4.51
N ILE A 82 6.73 -7.02 -4.41
CA ILE A 82 7.31 -5.69 -4.63
C ILE A 82 7.17 -5.30 -6.12
N GLU A 83 7.43 -6.22 -7.05
CA GLU A 83 7.26 -5.99 -8.49
C GLU A 83 5.80 -5.70 -8.85
N VAL A 84 4.87 -6.49 -8.33
CA VAL A 84 3.41 -6.28 -8.52
C VAL A 84 2.99 -4.93 -7.95
N ALA A 85 3.46 -4.56 -6.76
CA ALA A 85 3.16 -3.27 -6.17
C ALA A 85 3.69 -2.10 -7.03
N GLN A 86 4.89 -2.22 -7.59
CA GLN A 86 5.45 -1.21 -8.48
C GLN A 86 4.62 -1.06 -9.76
N ILE A 87 4.29 -2.16 -10.43
CA ILE A 87 3.46 -2.15 -11.66
C ILE A 87 2.09 -1.56 -11.36
N GLY A 88 1.45 -2.00 -10.26
CA GLY A 88 0.16 -1.50 -9.83
C GLY A 88 0.15 0.01 -9.57
N ARG A 89 1.19 0.55 -8.90
CA ARG A 89 1.35 2.00 -8.68
C ARG A 89 1.52 2.76 -9.99
N THR A 90 2.25 2.22 -10.95
CA THR A 90 2.43 2.87 -12.27
C THR A 90 1.10 2.95 -13.02
N ILE A 91 0.32 1.87 -13.04
CA ILE A 91 -1.02 1.84 -13.66
C ILE A 91 -1.96 2.81 -12.94
N ALA A 92 -1.99 2.77 -11.60
CA ALA A 92 -2.84 3.64 -10.80
C ALA A 92 -2.52 5.13 -11.04
N ARG A 93 -1.24 5.49 -11.10
CA ARG A 93 -0.80 6.86 -11.41
C ARG A 93 -1.21 7.29 -12.82
N ALA A 94 -1.06 6.43 -13.82
CA ALA A 94 -1.48 6.73 -15.20
C ALA A 94 -2.99 6.99 -15.30
N LEU A 95 -3.78 6.39 -14.42
CA LEU A 95 -5.23 6.55 -14.34
C LEU A 95 -5.68 7.58 -13.29
N ASN A 96 -4.75 8.28 -12.65
CA ASN A 96 -5.00 9.22 -11.55
C ASN A 96 -5.88 8.62 -10.42
N LEU A 97 -5.57 7.39 -10.02
CA LEU A 97 -6.20 6.66 -8.90
C LEU A 97 -5.41 6.90 -7.60
N ASN A 98 -5.84 6.28 -6.50
CA ASN A 98 -5.18 6.38 -5.19
C ASN A 98 -4.09 5.29 -5.03
N GLU A 99 -2.80 5.67 -4.90
CA GLU A 99 -1.66 4.73 -4.86
C GLU A 99 -0.52 4.96 -3.85
#